data_AF-R5ZSM1-F1
#
_entry.id   AF-R5ZSM1-F1
#
_cell.length_a   1.000
_cell.length_b   1.000
_cell.length_c   1.000
_cell.angle_alpha   90.00
_cell.angle_beta   90.00
_cell.angle_gamma   90.00
#
_symmetry.space_group_name_H-M   'P 1'
#
loop_
_entity.id
_entity.type
_entity.pdbx_description
1 polymer ?
#
loop_
_entity_poly.entity_id
_entity_poly.type
_entity_poly.pdbx_seq_one_letter_code
_entity_poly.pdbx_strand_id
1 'polypeptide(L)' 'METIEELKKQGYKLSNFYKKQDSDKVYWIASDHIGEHMFSFDKKIIYNLFADYPNNLTEEQVEIFDKENPYWANFFGSKK' A
#
# COMPACT_ATOMS: atom_id res chain seq x y z
N MET A 1 7.38 1.43 6.62
CA MET A 1 6.38 0.38 6.91
C MET A 1 6.10 0.29 8.39
N GLU A 2 4.82 0.19 8.75
CA GLU A 2 4.33 0.10 10.14
C GLU A 2 3.29 -1.01 10.25
N THR A 3 3.07 -1.56 11.44
CA THR A 3 2.01 -2.56 11.63
C THR A 3 0.64 -1.89 11.83
N ILE A 4 -0.42 -2.63 11.49
CA ILE A 4 -1.80 -2.16 11.73
C ILE A 4 -2.08 -1.85 13.21
N GLU A 5 -1.42 -2.55 14.14
CA GLU A 5 -1.57 -2.32 15.57
C GLU A 5 -0.87 -1.04 16.03
N GLU A 6 0.31 -0.72 15.48
CA GLU A 6 1.03 0.52 15.75
C GLU A 6 0.26 1.73 15.25
N LEU A 7 -0.26 1.68 14.01
CA LEU A 7 -1.09 2.74 13.46
C LEU A 7 -2.34 2.98 14.32
N LYS A 8 -3.02 1.91 14.76
CA LYS A 8 -4.16 2.03 15.67
C LYS A 8 -3.79 2.66 17.01
N LYS A 9 -2.62 2.33 17.57
CA LYS A 9 -2.12 2.96 18.82
C LYS A 9 -1.81 4.44 18.64
N GLN A 10 -1.37 4.85 17.45
CA GLN A 10 -1.14 6.26 17.10
C GLN A 10 -2.44 7.05 16.86
N GLY A 11 -3.60 6.37 16.84
CA GLY A 11 -4.90 7.01 16.68
C GLY A 11 -5.49 6.95 15.28
N TYR A 12 -4.85 6.25 14.34
CA TYR A 12 -5.38 6.07 12.99
C TYR A 12 -6.73 5.34 12.99
N LYS A 13 -7.70 5.86 12.25
CA LYS A 13 -8.94 5.14 11.94
C LYS A 13 -8.84 4.54 10.55
N LEU A 14 -8.54 3.26 10.54
CA LEU A 14 -8.36 2.50 9.31
C LEU A 14 -9.67 1.79 8.92
N SER A 15 -9.99 1.81 7.63
CA SER A 15 -11.10 1.07 7.05
C SER A 15 -10.84 -0.45 7.05
N ASN A 16 -11.82 -1.24 6.63
CA ASN A 16 -11.58 -2.63 6.31
C ASN A 16 -10.66 -2.74 5.08
N PHE A 17 -9.86 -3.81 5.05
CA PHE A 17 -9.08 -4.18 3.87
C PHE A 17 -10.00 -4.55 2.73
N TYR A 18 -9.71 -4.02 1.54
CA TYR A 18 -10.41 -4.37 0.31
C TYR A 18 -9.42 -4.61 -0.82
N LYS A 19 -9.84 -5.34 -1.85
CA LYS A 19 -9.07 -5.54 -3.08
C LYS A 19 -9.81 -4.88 -4.23
N LYS A 20 -9.09 -4.50 -5.28
CA LYS A 20 -9.71 -4.04 -6.53
C LYS A 20 -10.24 -5.23 -7.34
N GLN A 21 -9.51 -6.35 -7.31
CA GLN A 21 -9.91 -7.62 -7.90
C GLN A 21 -9.65 -8.76 -6.91
N ASP A 22 -10.49 -9.80 -6.90
CA ASP A 22 -10.32 -10.93 -5.97
C ASP A 22 -8.97 -11.65 -6.09
N SER A 23 -8.43 -11.70 -7.32
CA SER A 23 -7.12 -12.28 -7.63
C SER A 23 -5.93 -11.47 -7.15
N ASP A 24 -6.13 -10.21 -6.78
CA ASP A 24 -5.04 -9.32 -6.36
C ASP A 24 -4.42 -9.81 -5.04
N LYS A 25 -3.12 -9.70 -4.89
CA LYS A 25 -2.41 -9.92 -3.64
C LYS A 25 -2.34 -8.66 -2.81
N VAL A 26 -2.49 -7.48 -3.42
CA VAL A 26 -2.50 -6.19 -2.74
C VAL A 26 -3.87 -5.90 -2.12
N TYR A 27 -3.85 -5.65 -0.82
CA TYR A 27 -4.98 -5.14 -0.04
C TYR A 27 -4.85 -3.65 0.16
N TRP A 28 -5.87 -2.90 -0.21
CA TRP A 28 -5.98 -1.47 0.05
C TRP A 28 -6.67 -1.22 1.38
N ILE A 29 -6.27 -0.15 2.05
CA ILE A 29 -6.88 0.32 3.29
C ILE A 29 -6.92 1.84 3.27
N ALA A 30 -8.05 2.43 3.64
CA ALA A 30 -8.18 3.87 3.77
C ALA A 30 -7.94 4.27 5.22
N SER A 31 -7.17 5.33 5.45
CA SER A 31 -7.11 6.04 6.72
C SER A 31 -8.04 7.25 6.69
N ASP A 32 -8.34 7.82 7.86
CA ASP A 32 -8.98 9.13 8.00
C ASP A 32 -8.04 10.31 7.71
N HIS A 33 -6.76 10.03 7.43
CA HIS A 33 -5.75 11.00 7.11
C HIS A 33 -5.74 11.32 5.61
N ILE A 34 -5.72 12.62 5.28
CA ILE A 34 -5.75 13.07 3.89
C ILE A 34 -4.37 12.94 3.26
N GLY A 35 -4.31 12.39 2.04
CA GLY A 35 -3.08 12.27 1.26
C GLY A 35 -2.31 10.96 1.47
N GLU A 36 -2.84 10.06 2.30
CA GLU A 36 -2.25 8.75 2.53
C GLU A 36 -2.96 7.69 1.70
N HIS A 37 -2.15 6.95 0.93
CA HIS A 37 -2.61 5.79 0.20
C HIS A 37 -1.95 4.56 0.81
N MET A 38 -2.67 3.90 1.71
CA MET A 38 -2.16 2.76 2.43
C MET A 38 -2.53 1.45 1.75
N PHE A 39 -1.58 0.52 1.72
CA PHE A 39 -1.77 -0.82 1.19
C PHE A 39 -0.97 -1.85 1.98
N SER A 40 -1.29 -3.12 1.79
CA SER A 40 -0.69 -4.25 2.49
C SER A 40 -0.71 -5.50 1.61
N PHE A 41 0.29 -6.36 1.73
CA PHE A 41 0.29 -7.66 1.05
C PHE A 41 -0.24 -8.78 1.96
N ASP A 42 -0.13 -8.62 3.28
CA ASP A 42 -0.38 -9.66 4.27
C ASP A 42 -1.40 -9.26 5.36
N LYS A 43 -1.97 -8.05 5.27
CA LYS A 43 -2.88 -7.41 6.23
C LYS A 43 -2.27 -7.14 7.61
N LYS A 44 -0.95 -7.32 7.78
CA LYS A 44 -0.25 -7.04 9.03
C LYS A 44 0.63 -5.81 8.88
N ILE A 45 1.43 -5.80 7.82
CA ILE A 45 2.33 -4.69 7.51
C ILE A 45 1.62 -3.74 6.54
N ILE A 46 1.53 -2.48 6.94
CA ILE A 46 0.97 -1.40 6.13
C ILE A 46 2.11 -0.59 5.53
N TYR A 47 2.00 -0.36 4.23
CA TYR A 47 2.87 0.48 3.43
C TYR A 47 2.11 1.72 2.99
N ASN A 48 2.77 2.86 2.99
CA ASN A 48 2.26 4.07 2.38
C ASN A 48 2.83 4.19 0.96
N LEU A 49 1.95 4.27 -0.04
CA LEU A 49 2.30 4.37 -1.46
C LEU A 49 3.25 5.52 -1.76
N PHE A 50 3.14 6.66 -1.07
CA PHE A 50 3.99 7.81 -1.35
C PHE A 50 5.31 7.82 -0.56
N ALA A 51 5.36 7.15 0.59
CA ALA A 51 6.54 7.14 1.45
C ALA A 51 7.39 5.88 1.29
N ASP A 52 6.76 4.72 1.10
CA ASP A 52 7.42 3.43 1.06
C ASP A 52 7.67 2.92 -0.37
N TYR A 53 6.77 3.17 -1.32
CA TYR A 53 6.92 2.65 -2.68
C TYR A 53 7.81 3.57 -3.55
N PRO A 54 8.75 3.01 -4.35
CA PRO A 54 9.12 1.60 -4.44
C PRO A 54 10.25 1.17 -3.48
N ASN A 55 10.96 2.12 -2.85
CA ASN A 55 12.26 1.88 -2.21
C ASN A 55 12.24 0.98 -0.96
N ASN A 56 11.14 0.96 -0.21
CA ASN A 56 11.00 0.15 1.01
C ASN A 56 10.34 -1.23 0.75
N LEU A 57 10.03 -1.54 -0.52
CA LEU A 57 9.51 -2.84 -0.92
C LEU A 57 10.64 -3.71 -1.47
N THR A 58 10.48 -5.02 -1.34
CA THR A 58 11.35 -5.99 -2.05
C THR A 58 11.03 -6.00 -3.54
N GLU A 59 11.99 -6.41 -4.38
CA GLU A 59 11.80 -6.50 -5.83
C GLU A 59 10.56 -7.33 -6.21
N GLU A 60 10.33 -8.46 -5.53
CA GLU A 60 9.14 -9.30 -5.74
C GLU A 60 7.83 -8.55 -5.41
N GLN A 61 7.81 -7.81 -4.30
CA GLN A 61 6.64 -7.02 -3.91
C GLN A 61 6.38 -5.87 -4.88
N VAL A 62 7.43 -5.21 -5.37
CA VAL A 62 7.32 -4.18 -6.39
C VAL A 62 6.74 -4.77 -7.67
N GLU A 63 7.24 -5.92 -8.14
CA GLU A 63 6.74 -6.57 -9.35
C GLU A 63 5.25 -6.97 -9.22
N ILE A 64 4.86 -7.55 -8.08
CA ILE A 64 3.45 -7.86 -7.79
C ILE A 64 2.60 -6.58 -7.81
N PHE A 65 3.06 -5.54 -7.13
CA PHE A 65 2.33 -4.27 -7.03
C PHE A 65 2.17 -3.62 -8.40
N ASP A 66 3.24 -3.59 -9.21
CA ASP A 66 3.26 -2.97 -10.53
C ASP A 66 2.34 -3.68 -11.51
N LYS A 67 2.32 -5.01 -11.43
CA LYS A 67 1.42 -5.86 -12.24
C LYS A 67 -0.05 -5.61 -11.91
N GLU A 68 -0.39 -5.47 -10.62
CA GLU A 68 -1.76 -5.26 -10.16
C GLU A 68 -2.19 -3.79 -10.25
N ASN A 69 -1.24 -2.85 -10.19
CA ASN A 69 -1.48 -1.41 -10.20
C ASN A 69 -0.61 -0.70 -11.25
N PRO A 70 -0.81 -1.00 -12.55
CA PRO A 70 0.02 -0.45 -13.62
C PRO A 70 -0.06 1.07 -13.72
N TYR A 71 -1.18 1.68 -13.31
CA TYR A 71 -1.29 3.14 -13.22
C TYR A 71 -0.27 3.75 -12.27
N TRP A 72 -0.12 3.18 -11.07
CA TRP A 72 0.82 3.70 -10.07
C TRP A 72 2.26 3.44 -10.51
N ALA A 73 2.55 2.24 -11.03
CA ALA A 73 3.86 1.93 -11.59
C ALA A 73 4.28 2.92 -12.68
N ASN A 74 3.37 3.25 -13.60
CA ASN A 74 3.64 4.25 -14.63
C ASN A 74 3.77 5.67 -14.06
N PHE A 75 2.94 6.04 -13.09
CA PHE A 75 2.95 7.36 -12.45
C PHE A 75 4.29 7.64 -11.75
N PHE A 76 4.84 6.67 -11.03
CA PHE A 76 6.13 6.81 -10.36
C PHE A 76 7.33 6.50 -11.28
N GLY A 77 7.16 5.61 -12.25
CA GLY A 77 8.18 5.25 -13.24
C GLY A 77 8.45 6.33 -14.29
N SER A 78 7.51 7.28 -14.47
CA SER A 78 7.67 8.44 -15.36
C SER A 78 8.67 9.50 -14.84
N LYS A 79 9.26 9.30 -13.65
CA LYS A 79 10.42 10.11 -13.22
C LYS A 79 11.70 9.55 -13.84
N LYS A 80 11.91 9.79 -15.13
CA LYS A 80 13.23 9.74 -15.77
C LYS A 80 13.65 11.13 -16.21
#